data_AF-Q48706-F1
#
_entry.id   AF-Q48706-F1
#
_cell.length_a   1.000
_cell.length_b   1.000
_cell.length_c   1.000
_cell.angle_alpha   90.00
_cell.angle_beta   90.00
_cell.angle_gamma   90.00
#
_symmetry.space_group_name_H-M   'P 1'
#
loop_
_entity.id
_entity.type
_entity.pdbx_description
1 polymer ?
#
loop_
_entity_poly.entity_id
_entity_poly.type
_entity_poly.pdbx_seq_one_letter_code
_entity_poly.pdbx_strand_id
1 'polypeptide(L)'
;MPIAISFPFGNTNTGKPMSVIHIYTKATNLRRAPYFFKYGKDSCGNKFPLGGAKFVFYRFADNHRKEYLGINNDWVTSSDPKNDYRILKLSSHKSGLVLLRKYDLTPGTYYFSEVQSAKGFKISSYARHIPVWIPGSLPNLGFSRDIIVNHSRIPPLSAYQVPLAVYYNHDLRIYNCQRRFSSNTITNGKSGGNGSHSKNGGSQPGYVDKGGGNYKTNNANRKGIKGLLPQTGEQQLKFFLLGIALILLGIIIYVFNHRRGEINNEK
;
A
#
# COMPACT_ATOMS: atom_id res chain seq x y z
N MET A 1 3.84 23.37 -22.75
CA MET A 1 4.24 24.78 -22.68
C MET A 1 4.62 25.21 -24.08
N PRO A 2 4.10 26.33 -24.60
CA PRO A 2 4.60 26.88 -25.85
C PRO A 2 6.06 27.31 -25.67
N ILE A 3 6.88 27.09 -26.71
CA ILE A 3 8.23 27.64 -26.79
C ILE A 3 8.11 28.93 -27.60
N ALA A 4 8.30 30.07 -26.93
CA ALA A 4 8.41 31.36 -27.60
C ALA A 4 9.89 31.66 -27.87
N ILE A 5 10.21 32.00 -29.11
CA ILE A 5 11.56 32.30 -29.57
C ILE A 5 11.54 33.70 -30.18
N SER A 6 12.40 34.59 -29.69
CA SER A 6 12.55 35.94 -30.21
C SER A 6 13.95 36.12 -30.77
N PHE A 7 14.06 36.68 -31.96
CA PHE A 7 15.33 36.88 -32.67
C PHE A 7 15.79 38.34 -32.57
N PRO A 8 17.11 38.61 -32.64
CA PRO A 8 18.21 37.67 -32.87
C PRO A 8 18.85 37.10 -31.59
N PHE A 9 19.46 35.91 -31.68
CA PHE A 9 20.35 35.37 -30.65
C PHE A 9 21.81 35.62 -31.06
N GLY A 10 22.60 36.23 -30.17
CA GLY A 10 24.04 36.40 -30.40
C GLY A 10 24.83 35.16 -29.97
N ASN A 11 25.81 34.76 -30.77
CA ASN A 11 26.80 33.78 -30.37
C ASN A 11 27.74 34.42 -29.33
N THR A 12 27.77 33.87 -28.12
CA THR A 12 28.55 34.43 -26.99
C THR A 12 30.06 34.50 -27.24
N ASN A 13 30.58 33.69 -28.17
CA ASN A 13 32.01 33.66 -28.50
C ASN A 13 32.38 34.60 -29.64
N THR A 14 31.44 34.95 -30.53
CA THR A 14 31.74 35.74 -31.74
C THR A 14 30.97 37.04 -31.83
N GLY A 15 29.98 37.28 -30.96
CA GLY A 15 29.10 38.44 -31.01
C GLY A 15 28.17 38.50 -32.22
N LYS A 16 28.28 37.55 -33.16
CA LYS A 16 27.49 37.51 -34.39
C LYS A 16 26.14 36.83 -34.17
N PRO A 17 25.10 37.20 -34.93
CA PRO A 17 23.83 36.49 -34.90
C PRO A 17 24.01 35.01 -35.20
N MET A 18 23.38 34.14 -34.41
CA MET A 18 23.32 32.71 -34.63
C MET A 18 22.40 32.41 -35.81
N SER A 19 22.91 31.66 -36.79
CA SER A 19 22.12 31.17 -37.93
C SER A 19 21.34 29.88 -37.63
N VAL A 20 21.71 29.16 -36.56
CA VAL A 20 21.09 27.90 -36.15
C VAL A 20 20.85 27.92 -34.63
N ILE A 21 19.64 27.57 -34.22
CA ILE A 21 19.26 27.38 -32.80
C ILE A 21 18.96 25.90 -32.59
N HIS A 22 19.66 25.27 -31.66
CA HIS A 22 19.36 23.90 -31.23
C HIS A 22 18.38 23.93 -30.06
N ILE A 23 17.18 23.38 -30.28
CA ILE A 23 16.16 23.24 -29.24
C ILE A 23 16.11 21.79 -28.80
N TYR A 24 16.50 21.53 -27.56
CA TYR A 24 16.39 20.21 -26.95
C TYR A 24 15.18 20.19 -26.03
N THR A 25 14.05 19.68 -26.53
CA THR A 25 12.90 19.43 -25.67
C THR A 25 13.10 18.16 -24.87
N LYS A 26 12.72 18.18 -23.60
CA LYS A 26 12.73 16.97 -22.78
C LYS A 26 11.43 16.19 -23.03
N ALA A 27 11.51 15.15 -23.85
CA ALA A 27 10.42 14.21 -23.99
C ALA A 27 10.20 13.49 -22.64
N THR A 28 8.97 13.55 -22.14
CA THR A 28 8.57 12.75 -20.97
C THR A 28 7.85 11.52 -21.48
N ASN A 29 8.46 10.35 -21.30
CA ASN A 29 7.81 9.09 -21.61
C ASN A 29 6.69 8.83 -20.59
N LEU A 30 5.45 9.04 -21.02
CA LEU A 30 4.27 8.66 -20.26
C LEU A 30 4.06 7.16 -20.41
N ARG A 31 4.09 6.43 -19.29
CA ARG A 31 3.83 4.99 -19.28
C ARG A 31 2.54 4.69 -18.54
N ARG A 32 1.75 3.80 -19.12
CA ARG A 32 0.51 3.34 -18.51
C ARG A 32 0.76 2.00 -17.87
N ALA A 33 0.43 1.92 -16.60
CA ALA A 33 0.65 0.75 -15.77
C ALA A 33 -0.47 0.71 -14.74
N PRO A 34 -1.17 -0.42 -14.54
CA PRO A 34 -2.16 -0.54 -13.48
C PRO A 34 -1.52 -0.37 -12.09
N TYR A 35 -2.18 0.42 -11.22
CA TYR A 35 -1.79 0.57 -9.82
C TYR A 35 -2.98 0.92 -8.92
N PHE A 36 -2.82 0.67 -7.63
CA PHE A 36 -3.73 1.05 -6.56
C PHE A 36 -2.96 1.15 -5.23
N PHE A 37 -3.65 1.51 -4.15
CA PHE A 37 -3.05 1.58 -2.81
C PHE A 37 -3.68 0.58 -1.85
N LYS A 38 -2.86 -0.29 -1.29
CA LYS A 38 -3.25 -1.16 -0.18
C LYS A 38 -3.30 -0.39 1.12
N TYR A 39 -4.41 -0.50 1.82
CA TYR A 39 -4.61 0.07 3.15
C TYR A 39 -5.01 -1.02 4.16
N GLY A 40 -4.66 -0.75 5.42
CA GLY A 40 -5.12 -1.47 6.60
C GLY A 40 -6.20 -0.65 7.30
N LYS A 41 -7.16 -1.35 7.91
CA LYS A 41 -8.09 -0.81 8.90
C LYS A 41 -7.82 -1.52 10.22
N ASP A 42 -7.39 -0.80 11.24
CA ASP A 42 -7.23 -1.39 12.58
C ASP A 42 -8.58 -1.68 13.24
N SER A 43 -8.54 -2.21 14.47
CA SER A 43 -9.74 -2.49 15.27
C SER A 43 -10.54 -1.23 15.63
N CYS A 44 -9.90 -0.07 15.68
CA CYS A 44 -10.50 1.23 16.02
C CYS A 44 -11.03 1.96 14.78
N GLY A 45 -10.77 1.43 13.59
CA GLY A 45 -11.22 1.96 12.32
C GLY A 45 -10.24 2.93 11.65
N ASN A 46 -9.06 3.17 12.24
CA ASN A 46 -8.04 4.00 11.63
C ASN A 46 -7.52 3.35 10.36
N LYS A 47 -7.27 4.19 9.35
CA LYS A 47 -6.84 3.77 8.02
C LYS A 47 -5.40 4.20 7.80
N PHE A 48 -4.55 3.29 7.37
CA PHE A 48 -3.15 3.58 7.06
C PHE A 48 -2.65 2.76 5.86
N PRO A 49 -1.65 3.26 5.13
CA PRO A 49 -1.03 2.50 4.06
C PRO A 49 -0.46 1.18 4.58
N LEU A 50 -0.64 0.10 3.82
CA LEU A 50 -0.28 -1.25 4.25
C LEU A 50 0.74 -1.88 3.30
N GLY A 51 1.98 -1.95 3.75
CA GLY A 51 3.07 -2.63 3.05
C GLY A 51 3.16 -4.13 3.31
N GLY A 52 3.71 -4.87 2.34
CA GLY A 52 4.02 -6.29 2.46
C GLY A 52 2.90 -7.26 2.09
N ALA A 53 1.75 -6.78 1.58
CA ALA A 53 0.76 -7.64 0.96
C ALA A 53 1.22 -8.05 -0.45
N LYS A 54 1.02 -9.32 -0.84
CA LYS A 54 1.39 -9.84 -2.15
C LYS A 54 0.18 -10.06 -3.04
N PHE A 55 0.30 -9.62 -4.29
CA PHE A 55 -0.70 -9.71 -5.33
C PHE A 55 -0.17 -10.46 -6.53
N VAL A 56 -1.05 -11.16 -7.22
CA VAL A 56 -0.86 -11.66 -8.59
C VAL A 56 -1.79 -10.89 -9.52
N PHE A 57 -1.41 -10.83 -10.80
CA PHE A 57 -2.23 -10.25 -11.85
C PHE A 57 -2.75 -11.35 -12.76
N TYR A 58 -4.02 -11.32 -13.14
CA TYR A 58 -4.63 -12.40 -13.89
C TYR A 58 -5.71 -11.93 -14.86
N ARG A 59 -6.05 -12.79 -15.81
CA ARG A 59 -7.19 -12.65 -16.72
C ARG A 59 -7.98 -13.95 -16.82
N PHE A 60 -9.13 -13.87 -17.48
CA PHE A 60 -9.79 -15.06 -18.01
C PHE A 60 -9.48 -15.13 -19.51
N ALA A 61 -9.00 -16.28 -19.97
CA ALA A 61 -8.89 -16.58 -21.39
C ALA A 61 -10.26 -16.80 -22.01
N ASP A 62 -10.34 -16.88 -23.34
CA ASP A 62 -11.61 -17.01 -24.09
C ASP A 62 -12.42 -18.24 -23.67
N ASN A 63 -11.74 -19.31 -23.23
CA ASN A 63 -12.36 -20.53 -22.69
C ASN A 63 -12.71 -20.44 -21.19
N HIS A 64 -12.79 -19.23 -20.63
CA HIS A 64 -13.04 -18.93 -19.21
C HIS A 64 -11.99 -19.48 -18.24
N ARG A 65 -10.84 -19.97 -18.72
CA ARG A 65 -9.75 -20.42 -17.86
C ARG A 65 -9.03 -19.24 -17.25
N LYS A 66 -8.79 -19.29 -15.94
CA LYS A 66 -7.99 -18.29 -15.23
C LYS A 66 -6.51 -18.48 -15.54
N GLU A 67 -5.87 -17.42 -16.01
CA GLU A 67 -4.44 -17.37 -16.32
C GLU A 67 -3.80 -16.18 -15.61
N TYR A 68 -2.61 -16.39 -15.06
CA TYR A 68 -1.86 -15.39 -14.31
C TYR A 68 -0.71 -14.86 -15.15
N LEU A 69 -0.38 -13.58 -14.98
CA LEU A 69 0.77 -12.98 -15.62
C LEU A 69 2.06 -13.59 -15.05
N GLY A 70 2.86 -14.17 -15.92
CA GLY A 70 4.16 -14.73 -15.62
C GLY A 70 5.26 -13.68 -15.56
N ILE A 71 6.39 -14.05 -14.94
CA ILE A 71 7.56 -13.17 -14.84
C ILE A 71 8.15 -12.80 -16.21
N ASN A 72 7.93 -13.64 -17.22
CA ASN A 72 8.43 -13.49 -18.59
C ASN A 72 7.42 -12.80 -19.53
N ASN A 73 6.39 -12.14 -18.99
CA ASN A 73 5.30 -11.51 -19.75
C ASN A 73 4.44 -12.52 -20.54
N ASP A 74 4.34 -13.74 -20.03
CA ASP A 74 3.51 -14.84 -20.52
C ASP A 74 2.27 -15.07 -19.64
N TRP A 75 1.35 -15.94 -20.08
CA TRP A 75 0.14 -16.29 -19.34
C TRP A 75 0.23 -17.74 -18.84
N VAL A 76 0.21 -17.90 -17.52
CA VAL A 76 0.48 -19.17 -16.83
C VAL A 76 -0.75 -19.64 -16.06
N THR A 77 -1.09 -20.91 -16.19
CA THR A 77 -2.11 -21.55 -15.34
C THR A 77 -1.49 -22.11 -14.07
N SER A 78 -2.21 -21.98 -12.95
CA SER A 78 -1.75 -22.48 -11.66
C SER A 78 -2.91 -22.68 -10.68
N SER A 79 -2.87 -23.78 -9.93
CA SER A 79 -3.76 -24.04 -8.80
C SER A 79 -3.27 -23.37 -7.51
N ASP A 80 -1.99 -23.01 -7.41
CA ASP A 80 -1.37 -22.35 -6.26
C ASP A 80 -0.53 -21.13 -6.69
N PRO A 81 -1.17 -20.04 -7.14
CA PRO A 81 -0.48 -18.86 -7.65
C PRO A 81 0.37 -18.14 -6.59
N LYS A 82 0.14 -18.43 -5.30
CA LYS A 82 0.94 -17.87 -4.21
C LYS A 82 2.37 -18.40 -4.26
N ASN A 83 2.53 -19.70 -4.49
CA ASN A 83 3.81 -20.39 -4.38
C ASN A 83 4.44 -20.74 -5.75
N ASP A 84 3.70 -20.65 -6.86
CA ASP A 84 4.19 -20.97 -8.20
C ASP A 84 5.19 -19.93 -8.74
N TYR A 85 6.50 -20.21 -8.68
CA TYR A 85 7.58 -19.27 -9.02
C TYR A 85 7.50 -18.63 -10.41
N ARG A 86 6.76 -19.22 -11.37
CA ARG A 86 6.60 -18.69 -12.74
C ARG A 86 5.73 -17.44 -12.75
N ILE A 87 4.81 -17.31 -11.80
CA ILE A 87 3.85 -16.20 -11.73
C ILE A 87 4.50 -14.96 -11.13
N LEU A 88 4.23 -13.79 -11.71
CA LEU A 88 4.67 -12.51 -11.17
C LEU A 88 3.95 -12.19 -9.85
N LYS A 89 4.71 -11.86 -8.81
CA LYS A 89 4.17 -11.32 -7.54
C LYS A 89 4.54 -9.87 -7.37
N LEU A 90 3.54 -9.06 -7.07
CA LEU A 90 3.68 -7.66 -6.73
C LEU A 90 3.52 -7.50 -5.22
N SER A 91 4.44 -6.79 -4.59
CA SER A 91 4.32 -6.46 -3.16
C SER A 91 3.84 -5.03 -2.99
N SER A 92 2.91 -4.80 -2.06
CA SER A 92 2.59 -3.44 -1.64
C SER A 92 3.79 -2.81 -0.94
N HIS A 93 4.13 -1.59 -1.33
CA HIS A 93 5.20 -0.81 -0.71
C HIS A 93 4.77 -0.26 0.66
N LYS A 94 5.70 0.33 1.43
CA LYS A 94 5.38 1.00 2.71
C LYS A 94 4.31 2.10 2.57
N SER A 95 4.26 2.75 1.41
CA SER A 95 3.23 3.72 1.03
C SER A 95 1.89 3.09 0.61
N GLY A 96 1.76 1.77 0.72
CA GLY A 96 0.60 1.01 0.24
C GLY A 96 0.59 0.78 -1.27
N LEU A 97 1.41 1.48 -2.05
CA LEU A 97 1.40 1.38 -3.51
C LEU A 97 1.64 -0.06 -4.00
N VAL A 98 0.73 -0.57 -4.82
CA VAL A 98 0.89 -1.77 -5.64
C VAL A 98 0.91 -1.31 -7.09
N LEU A 99 1.99 -1.60 -7.82
CA LEU A 99 2.19 -1.11 -9.18
C LEU A 99 2.75 -2.23 -10.07
N LEU A 100 2.05 -2.51 -11.16
CA LEU A 100 2.50 -3.45 -12.18
C LEU A 100 3.45 -2.74 -13.17
N ARG A 101 4.75 -2.79 -12.89
CA ARG A 101 5.77 -2.12 -13.72
C ARG A 101 6.15 -2.99 -14.92
N LYS A 102 6.39 -2.36 -16.07
CA LYS A 102 7.16 -2.88 -17.21
C LYS A 102 6.48 -3.91 -18.14
N TYR A 103 5.23 -4.31 -17.92
CA TYR A 103 4.56 -5.29 -18.78
C TYR A 103 3.72 -4.64 -19.87
N ASP A 104 3.75 -5.24 -21.06
CA ASP A 104 2.96 -4.81 -22.21
C ASP A 104 1.64 -5.57 -22.19
N LEU A 105 0.62 -4.89 -21.70
CA LEU A 105 -0.72 -5.46 -21.55
C LEU A 105 -1.55 -5.08 -22.77
N THR A 106 -2.13 -6.09 -23.42
CA THR A 106 -3.11 -5.85 -24.48
C THR A 106 -4.40 -5.27 -23.88
N PRO A 107 -5.21 -4.56 -24.69
CA PRO A 107 -6.56 -4.18 -24.27
C PRO A 107 -7.35 -5.35 -23.72
N GLY A 108 -8.18 -5.11 -22.70
CA GLY A 108 -9.00 -6.14 -22.10
C GLY A 108 -9.25 -5.95 -20.61
N THR A 109 -9.88 -6.96 -20.02
CA THR A 109 -10.25 -7.00 -18.61
C THR A 109 -9.34 -7.94 -17.84
N TYR A 110 -8.80 -7.44 -16.74
CA TYR A 110 -7.82 -8.09 -15.89
C TYR A 110 -8.16 -7.85 -14.43
N TYR A 111 -7.40 -8.51 -13.55
CA TYR A 111 -7.65 -8.43 -12.12
C TYR A 111 -6.35 -8.53 -11.33
N PHE A 112 -6.27 -7.76 -10.24
CA PHE A 112 -5.36 -8.09 -9.15
C PHE A 112 -6.04 -9.03 -8.16
N SER A 113 -5.27 -9.98 -7.63
CA SER A 113 -5.70 -10.89 -6.55
C SER A 113 -4.68 -10.92 -5.45
N GLU A 114 -5.08 -10.56 -4.22
CA GLU A 114 -4.25 -10.70 -3.04
C GLU A 114 -4.13 -12.19 -2.68
N VAL A 115 -2.91 -12.72 -2.77
CA VAL A 115 -2.60 -14.12 -2.45
C VAL A 115 -1.96 -14.27 -1.07
N GLN A 116 -1.45 -13.17 -0.52
CA GLN A 116 -0.88 -13.13 0.83
C GLN A 116 -1.08 -11.74 1.43
N SER A 117 -1.62 -11.69 2.65
CA SER A 117 -1.73 -10.41 3.37
C SER A 117 -0.48 -10.02 4.12
N ALA A 118 -0.39 -8.72 4.41
CA ALA A 118 0.55 -8.20 5.38
C ALA A 118 0.30 -8.85 6.76
N LYS A 119 1.36 -8.94 7.57
CA LYS A 119 1.31 -9.57 8.90
C LYS A 119 0.23 -8.90 9.76
N GLY A 120 -0.63 -9.72 10.37
CA GLY A 120 -1.71 -9.24 11.24
C GLY A 120 -2.99 -8.83 10.53
N PHE A 121 -3.09 -8.91 9.20
CA PHE A 121 -4.31 -8.55 8.45
C PHE A 121 -4.98 -9.76 7.79
N LYS A 122 -6.29 -9.67 7.60
CA LYS A 122 -7.07 -10.65 6.82
C LYS A 122 -7.28 -10.13 5.41
N ILE A 123 -7.05 -10.99 4.40
CA ILE A 123 -7.38 -10.68 3.01
C ILE A 123 -8.90 -10.50 2.91
N SER A 124 -9.35 -9.32 2.49
CA SER A 124 -10.77 -9.06 2.25
C SER A 124 -11.28 -9.85 1.03
N SER A 125 -12.58 -10.08 0.94
CA SER A 125 -13.18 -10.68 -0.27
C SER A 125 -12.86 -9.82 -1.51
N TYR A 126 -12.98 -8.51 -1.36
CA TYR A 126 -12.69 -7.53 -2.42
C TYR A 126 -11.23 -7.60 -2.90
N ALA A 127 -10.26 -7.70 -1.98
CA ALA A 127 -8.85 -7.74 -2.36
C ALA A 127 -8.44 -9.00 -3.14
N ARG A 128 -9.28 -10.05 -3.16
CA ARG A 128 -9.06 -11.24 -4.01
C ARG A 128 -9.42 -10.99 -5.48
N HIS A 129 -10.13 -9.92 -5.79
CA HIS A 129 -10.68 -9.67 -7.12
C HIS A 129 -10.86 -8.17 -7.38
N ILE A 130 -9.77 -7.47 -7.67
CA ILE A 130 -9.79 -6.03 -7.95
C ILE A 130 -9.78 -5.83 -9.48
N PRO A 131 -10.83 -5.26 -10.06
CA PRO A 131 -10.95 -5.14 -11.51
C PRO A 131 -9.98 -4.11 -12.09
N VAL A 132 -9.45 -4.45 -13.26
CA VAL A 132 -8.62 -3.59 -14.10
C VAL A 132 -9.13 -3.68 -15.53
N TRP A 133 -9.41 -2.53 -16.13
CA TRP A 133 -9.78 -2.45 -17.54
C TRP A 133 -8.77 -1.60 -18.30
N ILE A 134 -8.24 -2.18 -19.38
CA ILE A 134 -7.28 -1.54 -20.27
C ILE A 134 -8.01 -1.25 -21.57
N PRO A 135 -8.19 0.04 -21.92
CA PRO A 135 -8.91 0.42 -23.13
C PRO A 135 -8.18 -0.03 -24.39
N GLY A 136 -8.95 -0.36 -25.42
CA GLY A 136 -8.47 -0.48 -26.79
C GLY A 136 -7.95 0.86 -27.34
N SER A 137 -7.16 0.80 -28.41
CA SER A 137 -6.86 2.01 -29.17
C SER A 137 -8.12 2.44 -29.91
N LEU A 138 -8.70 3.58 -29.55
CA LEU A 138 -9.68 4.27 -30.38
C LEU A 138 -8.93 5.33 -31.19
N PRO A 139 -8.84 5.19 -32.53
CA PRO A 139 -8.02 6.08 -33.36
C PRO A 139 -8.53 7.53 -33.41
N ASN A 140 -9.84 7.77 -33.26
CA ASN A 140 -10.46 8.97 -33.83
C ASN A 140 -11.30 9.84 -32.88
N LEU A 141 -11.29 9.61 -31.56
CA LEU A 141 -12.30 10.24 -30.69
C LEU A 141 -11.76 11.06 -29.51
N GLY A 142 -10.45 11.29 -29.40
CA GLY A 142 -9.88 12.13 -28.33
C GLY A 142 -10.14 11.61 -26.90
N PHE A 143 -10.78 10.44 -26.74
CA PHE A 143 -11.08 9.87 -25.44
C PHE A 143 -9.80 9.46 -24.72
N SER A 144 -9.72 9.84 -23.45
CA SER A 144 -8.62 9.45 -22.59
C SER A 144 -8.54 7.93 -22.52
N ARG A 145 -7.47 7.38 -23.08
CA ARG A 145 -7.14 5.95 -23.05
C ARG A 145 -6.61 5.55 -21.65
N ASP A 146 -7.20 6.09 -20.59
CA ASP A 146 -6.79 5.83 -19.22
C ASP A 146 -7.19 4.41 -18.81
N ILE A 147 -6.29 3.77 -18.07
CA ILE A 147 -6.59 2.50 -17.43
C ILE A 147 -7.61 2.79 -16.32
N ILE A 148 -8.56 1.88 -16.14
CA ILE A 148 -9.49 1.91 -15.01
C ILE A 148 -9.06 0.83 -14.04
N VAL A 149 -8.84 1.18 -12.77
CA VAL A 149 -8.54 0.25 -11.67
C VAL A 149 -9.52 0.52 -10.56
N ASN A 150 -10.16 -0.53 -10.04
CA ASN A 150 -11.20 -0.38 -9.00
C ASN A 150 -12.30 0.63 -9.41
N HIS A 151 -12.74 0.57 -10.67
CA HIS A 151 -13.72 1.51 -11.25
C HIS A 151 -13.27 2.98 -11.34
N SER A 152 -12.04 3.31 -10.94
CA SER A 152 -11.47 4.66 -11.03
C SER A 152 -10.47 4.77 -12.16
N ARG A 153 -10.53 5.86 -12.91
CA ARG A 153 -9.50 6.20 -13.92
C ARG A 153 -8.19 6.54 -13.21
N ILE A 154 -7.09 5.99 -13.72
CA ILE A 154 -5.75 6.31 -13.23
C ILE A 154 -4.97 7.11 -14.28
N PRO A 155 -4.31 8.22 -13.90
CA PRO A 155 -3.46 8.96 -14.81
C PRO A 155 -2.21 8.15 -15.19
N PRO A 156 -1.61 8.42 -16.37
CA PRO A 156 -0.35 7.83 -16.76
C PRO A 156 0.78 8.23 -15.80
N LEU A 157 1.82 7.39 -15.76
CA LEU A 157 3.02 7.63 -14.96
C LEU A 157 4.04 8.41 -15.78
N SER A 158 4.61 9.45 -15.18
CA SER A 158 5.83 10.09 -15.69
C SER A 158 7.03 9.46 -15.01
N ALA A 159 8.00 8.94 -15.76
CA ALA A 159 9.19 8.28 -15.23
C ALA A 159 8.88 7.21 -14.14
N TYR A 160 7.78 6.47 -14.31
CA TYR A 160 7.25 5.48 -13.34
C TYR A 160 6.91 6.03 -11.94
N GLN A 161 6.66 7.32 -11.84
CA GLN A 161 6.20 7.97 -10.62
C GLN A 161 4.69 8.19 -10.71
N VAL A 162 4.01 7.81 -9.64
CA VAL A 162 2.58 8.08 -9.47
C VAL A 162 2.43 9.55 -9.09
N PRO A 163 1.58 10.35 -9.79
CA PRO A 163 1.38 11.75 -9.45
C PRO A 163 0.90 11.92 -8.01
N LEU A 164 1.38 12.95 -7.31
CA LEU A 164 1.14 13.15 -5.87
C LEU A 164 -0.36 13.19 -5.53
N ALA A 165 -1.17 13.84 -6.37
CA ALA A 165 -2.62 13.95 -6.18
C ALA A 165 -3.31 12.58 -6.05
N VAL A 166 -2.76 11.54 -6.67
CA VAL A 166 -3.37 10.21 -6.70
C VAL A 166 -3.25 9.50 -5.35
N TYR A 167 -2.25 9.84 -4.54
CA TYR A 167 -2.11 9.29 -3.17
C TYR A 167 -3.27 9.72 -2.25
N TYR A 168 -3.93 10.84 -2.56
CA TYR A 168 -5.08 11.33 -1.82
C TYR A 168 -6.41 10.74 -2.33
N ASN A 169 -6.44 10.11 -3.50
CA ASN A 169 -7.64 9.47 -4.02
C ASN A 169 -8.05 8.27 -3.14
N HIS A 170 -9.24 8.33 -2.57
CA HIS A 170 -9.77 7.28 -1.71
C HIS A 170 -10.32 6.08 -2.48
N ASP A 171 -10.74 6.27 -3.72
CA ASP A 171 -11.35 5.24 -4.56
C ASP A 171 -10.31 4.23 -5.05
N LEU A 172 -9.04 4.61 -5.08
CA LEU A 172 -7.94 3.68 -5.40
C LEU A 172 -7.44 2.88 -4.19
N ARG A 173 -8.12 2.98 -3.03
CA ARG A 173 -7.67 2.31 -1.79
C ARG A 173 -8.39 0.98 -1.60
N ILE A 174 -7.60 -0.09 -1.43
CA ILE A 174 -8.08 -1.44 -1.16
C ILE A 174 -7.77 -1.83 0.28
N TYR A 175 -8.82 -2.07 1.07
CA TYR A 175 -8.72 -2.25 2.52
C TYR A 175 -8.67 -3.71 2.94
N ASN A 176 -7.84 -3.99 3.95
CA ASN A 176 -7.90 -5.20 4.76
C ASN A 176 -8.09 -4.82 6.21
N CYS A 177 -8.90 -5.60 6.92
CA CYS A 177 -9.08 -5.42 8.36
C CYS A 177 -8.00 -6.19 9.13
N GLN A 178 -7.52 -5.59 10.21
CA GLN A 178 -6.63 -6.26 11.16
C GLN A 178 -7.34 -7.48 11.75
N ARG A 179 -6.60 -8.57 11.92
CA ARG A 179 -7.08 -9.74 12.66
C ARG A 179 -7.39 -9.29 14.08
N ARG A 180 -8.63 -9.52 14.51
CA ARG A 180 -8.93 -9.53 15.95
C ARG A 180 -8.16 -10.72 16.54
N PHE A 181 -7.32 -10.45 17.53
CA PHE A 181 -6.80 -11.51 18.36
C PHE A 181 -7.96 -11.98 19.22
N SER A 182 -8.41 -13.22 19.03
CA SER A 182 -9.19 -13.87 20.07
C SER A 182 -8.25 -14.05 21.24
N SER A 183 -8.49 -13.36 22.34
CA SER A 183 -7.89 -13.73 23.62
C SER A 183 -8.37 -15.15 23.90
N ASN A 184 -7.48 -16.13 23.71
CA ASN A 184 -7.73 -17.47 24.20
C ASN A 184 -8.03 -17.33 25.69
N THR A 185 -9.24 -17.71 26.08
CA THR A 185 -9.61 -17.88 27.47
C THR A 185 -8.54 -18.78 28.09
N ILE A 186 -7.76 -18.23 29.01
CA ILE A 186 -6.91 -19.06 29.88
C ILE A 186 -7.91 -19.91 30.66
N THR A 187 -8.10 -21.16 30.23
CA THR A 187 -8.69 -22.18 31.09
C THR A 187 -7.71 -22.35 32.24
N ASN A 188 -7.97 -21.64 33.34
CA ASN A 188 -7.29 -21.91 34.60
C ASN A 188 -7.59 -23.36 34.95
N GLY A 189 -6.57 -24.22 34.77
CA GLY A 189 -6.61 -25.57 35.28
C GLY A 189 -6.80 -25.51 36.78
N LYS A 190 -7.94 -26.00 37.25
CA LYS A 190 -8.14 -26.35 38.65
C LYS A 190 -8.33 -27.86 38.70
N SER A 191 -7.28 -28.53 39.16
CA SER A 191 -7.31 -29.91 39.64
C SER A 191 -8.24 -30.01 40.85
N GLY A 192 -9.07 -31.05 40.90
CA GLY A 192 -9.98 -31.36 42.01
C GLY A 192 -11.01 -32.41 41.61
N GLY A 193 -10.83 -33.65 42.07
CA GLY A 193 -11.48 -34.85 41.56
C GLY A 193 -12.89 -35.20 42.07
N ASN A 194 -13.40 -36.26 41.42
CA ASN A 194 -14.42 -37.26 41.78
C ASN A 194 -15.90 -36.89 41.93
N GLY A 195 -16.74 -37.60 41.15
CA GLY A 195 -18.03 -38.07 41.64
C GLY A 195 -19.20 -38.20 40.64
N SER A 196 -19.29 -39.37 40.02
CA SER A 196 -20.54 -40.12 39.73
C SER A 196 -21.43 -39.82 38.53
N HIS A 197 -22.03 -40.92 38.07
CA HIS A 197 -22.85 -41.15 36.88
C HIS A 197 -24.20 -40.42 36.85
N SER A 198 -24.67 -40.04 35.67
CA SER A 198 -26.03 -40.39 35.21
C SER A 198 -26.20 -40.20 33.69
N LYS A 199 -26.98 -41.10 33.08
CA LYS A 199 -27.32 -41.19 31.66
C LYS A 199 -28.62 -40.42 31.33
N ASN A 200 -28.86 -40.29 30.02
CA ASN A 200 -30.09 -39.90 29.31
C ASN A 200 -30.33 -38.38 29.22
N GLY A 201 -30.74 -37.79 28.10
CA GLY A 201 -31.14 -38.28 26.79
C GLY A 201 -31.98 -37.19 26.10
N GLY A 202 -31.88 -37.07 24.78
CA GLY A 202 -32.97 -36.60 23.91
C GLY A 202 -33.25 -35.09 23.77
N SER A 203 -33.26 -34.68 22.49
CA SER A 203 -34.23 -33.75 21.87
C SER A 203 -33.93 -32.24 21.84
N GLN A 204 -33.53 -31.77 20.65
CA GLN A 204 -33.98 -30.48 20.07
C GLN A 204 -35.51 -30.49 19.83
N PRO A 205 -36.20 -29.40 19.41
CA PRO A 205 -35.77 -28.02 19.09
C PRO A 205 -36.66 -26.93 19.76
N GLY A 206 -36.32 -25.64 19.61
CA GLY A 206 -37.27 -24.57 19.94
C GLY A 206 -36.71 -23.16 19.85
N TYR A 207 -36.74 -22.59 18.66
CA TYR A 207 -36.56 -21.16 18.40
C TYR A 207 -37.78 -20.39 18.91
N VAL A 208 -37.60 -19.47 19.88
CA VAL A 208 -38.46 -18.29 20.04
C VAL A 208 -37.60 -17.11 20.51
N ASP A 209 -37.45 -16.17 19.60
CA ASP A 209 -36.96 -14.82 19.82
C ASP A 209 -38.06 -13.98 20.48
N LYS A 210 -37.75 -13.36 21.63
CA LYS A 210 -38.46 -12.18 22.15
C LYS A 210 -37.44 -11.28 22.85
N GLY A 211 -37.19 -10.13 22.22
CA GLY A 211 -36.26 -9.12 22.69
C GLY A 211 -36.75 -8.28 23.88
N GLY A 212 -35.90 -7.32 24.22
CA GLY A 212 -36.24 -6.14 25.02
C GLY A 212 -35.72 -6.18 26.46
N GLY A 213 -34.55 -5.58 26.70
CA GLY A 213 -34.02 -5.41 28.06
C GLY A 213 -32.81 -4.50 28.11
N ASN A 214 -33.07 -3.19 28.19
CA ASN A 214 -32.10 -2.12 28.40
C ASN A 214 -31.76 -2.01 29.89
N TYR A 215 -30.52 -2.22 30.33
CA TYR A 215 -30.06 -1.75 31.65
C TYR A 215 -28.60 -1.29 31.67
N LYS A 216 -28.46 0.03 31.75
CA LYS A 216 -27.63 0.85 32.65
C LYS A 216 -26.15 0.48 32.90
N THR A 217 -25.36 1.49 32.58
CA THR A 217 -24.03 1.88 33.10
C THR A 217 -23.84 1.60 34.59
N ASN A 218 -22.67 1.06 34.95
CA ASN A 218 -22.07 1.28 36.26
C ASN A 218 -20.56 1.51 36.10
N ASN A 219 -20.11 2.66 36.60
CA ASN A 219 -18.72 3.03 36.76
C ASN A 219 -18.33 2.76 38.22
N ALA A 220 -17.30 1.94 38.46
CA ALA A 220 -16.61 1.85 39.75
C ALA A 220 -15.19 1.29 39.58
N ASN A 221 -14.25 2.20 39.33
CA ASN A 221 -12.95 2.36 39.98
C ASN A 221 -12.40 1.19 40.86
N ARG A 222 -11.31 0.51 40.44
CA ARG A 222 -9.98 0.58 41.09
C ARG A 222 -8.97 -0.50 40.63
N LYS A 223 -7.73 -0.01 40.43
CA LYS A 223 -6.40 -0.60 40.75
C LYS A 223 -5.88 -1.82 39.97
N GLY A 224 -5.09 -1.52 38.94
CA GLY A 224 -3.67 -1.89 38.82
C GLY A 224 -3.26 -3.37 38.84
N ILE A 225 -2.99 -3.92 37.65
CA ILE A 225 -2.00 -4.99 37.46
C ILE A 225 -1.04 -4.54 36.36
N LYS A 226 0.23 -4.35 36.76
CA LYS A 226 1.37 -4.03 35.91
C LYS A 226 1.90 -5.31 35.25
N GLY A 227 2.19 -5.26 33.95
CA GLY A 227 3.02 -6.22 33.19
C GLY A 227 2.29 -7.51 32.79
N LEU A 228 2.39 -8.05 31.58
CA LEU A 228 3.34 -7.88 30.48
C LEU A 228 2.58 -7.61 29.17
N LEU A 229 2.82 -6.45 28.56
CA LEU A 229 2.60 -6.23 27.12
C LEU A 229 3.95 -5.79 26.54
N PRO A 230 4.38 -6.29 25.36
CA PRO A 230 5.53 -5.72 24.68
C PRO A 230 5.18 -4.30 24.23
N GLN A 231 5.77 -3.32 24.92
CA GLN A 231 5.62 -1.90 24.69
C GLN A 231 6.52 -1.48 23.52
N THR A 232 6.15 -1.81 22.28
CA THR A 232 6.94 -1.44 21.09
C THR A 232 6.71 0.00 20.61
N GLY A 233 6.00 0.83 21.39
CA GLY A 233 5.82 2.26 21.13
C GLY A 233 6.81 3.18 21.86
N GLU A 234 7.33 2.78 23.02
CA GLU A 234 8.28 3.61 23.79
C GLU A 234 9.73 3.47 23.33
N GLN A 235 10.12 2.32 22.77
CA GLN A 235 11.47 2.15 22.25
C GLN A 235 11.73 3.02 21.02
N GLN A 236 10.71 3.28 20.18
CA GLN A 236 10.87 4.18 19.03
C GLN A 236 11.05 5.64 19.45
N LEU A 237 10.47 6.06 20.58
CA LEU A 237 10.65 7.41 21.12
C LEU A 237 12.06 7.60 21.72
N LYS A 238 12.63 6.58 22.35
CA LYS A 238 14.03 6.61 22.83
C LYS A 238 15.05 6.70 21.70
N PHE A 239 14.84 5.99 20.58
CA PHE A 239 15.72 6.09 19.41
C PHE A 239 15.55 7.41 18.65
N PHE A 240 14.34 7.98 18.61
CA PHE A 240 14.10 9.30 18.00
C PHE A 240 14.77 10.43 18.79
N LEU A 241 14.71 10.40 20.13
CA LEU A 241 15.43 11.33 20.99
C LEU A 241 16.95 11.22 20.85
N LEU A 242 17.49 9.99 20.72
CA LEU A 242 18.92 9.79 20.46
C LEU A 242 19.34 10.38 19.10
N GLY A 243 18.49 10.24 18.07
CA GLY A 243 18.73 10.80 16.74
C GLY A 243 18.77 12.34 16.74
N ILE A 244 17.83 12.99 17.43
CA ILE A 244 17.82 14.46 17.56
C ILE A 244 19.04 14.95 18.35
N ALA A 245 19.43 14.26 19.42
CA ALA A 245 20.59 14.63 20.22
C ALA A 245 21.90 14.59 19.42
N LEU A 246 22.08 13.59 18.53
CA LEU A 246 23.26 13.50 17.67
C LEU A 246 23.30 14.60 16.60
N ILE A 247 22.15 14.98 16.04
CA ILE A 247 22.07 16.08 15.07
C ILE A 247 22.41 17.41 15.73
N LEU A 248 21.88 17.67 16.94
CA LEU A 248 22.20 18.88 17.69
C LEU A 248 23.68 18.94 18.09
N LEU A 249 24.27 17.81 18.52
CA LEU A 249 25.70 17.74 18.84
C LEU A 249 26.58 18.04 17.61
N GLY A 250 26.20 17.52 16.43
CA GLY A 250 26.89 17.82 15.17
C GLY A 250 26.84 19.30 14.80
N ILE A 251 25.68 19.95 14.98
CA ILE A 251 25.52 21.39 14.74
C ILE A 251 26.37 22.21 15.71
N ILE A 252 26.40 21.84 16.99
CA ILE A 252 27.21 22.53 18.01
C ILE A 252 28.71 22.43 17.66
N ILE A 253 29.21 21.25 17.32
CA ILE A 253 30.61 21.04 16.92
C ILE A 253 30.93 21.85 15.65
N TYR A 254 30.05 21.83 14.66
CA TYR A 254 30.22 22.59 13.42
C TYR A 254 30.33 24.09 13.69
N VAL A 255 29.41 24.67 14.48
CA VAL A 255 29.43 26.09 14.83
C VAL A 255 30.68 26.45 15.63
N PHE A 256 31.10 25.59 16.56
CA PHE A 256 32.28 25.84 17.38
C PHE A 256 33.59 25.80 16.56
N ASN A 257 33.70 24.85 15.62
CA ASN A 257 34.84 24.77 14.71
C ASN A 257 34.85 25.92 13.69
N HIS A 258 33.68 26.33 13.20
CA HIS A 258 33.57 27.47 12.28
C HIS A 258 33.98 28.77 12.97
N ARG A 259 33.56 29.01 14.22
CA ARG A 259 33.98 30.19 15.00
C ARG A 259 35.47 30.20 15.36
N ARG A 260 36.09 29.04 15.58
CA ARG A 260 37.56 28.95 15.77
C ARG A 260 38.34 29.20 14.48
N GLY A 261 37.76 28.89 13.32
CA GLY A 261 38.36 29.20 12.02
C GLY A 261 38.46 30.69 11.74
N GLU A 262 37.52 31.50 12.23
CA GLU A 262 37.56 32.96 12.04
C GLU A 262 38.57 33.66 12.98
N ILE A 263 38.84 33.12 14.17
CA ILE A 263 39.82 33.70 15.11
C ILE A 263 41.27 33.47 14.66
N ASN A 264 41.53 32.44 13.86
CA ASN A 264 42.89 32.13 13.37
C ASN A 264 43.23 32.80 12.02
N ASN A 265 42.30 33.54 11.41
CA ASN A 265 42.52 34.29 10.16
C ASN A 265 42.70 35.81 10.39
N GLU A 266 42.83 36.26 11.64
CA GLU A 266 43.16 37.65 12.01
C GLU A 266 44.49 37.76 12.81
N LYS A 267 45.47 36.91 12.50
CA LYS A 267 46.88 37.13 12.85
C LYS A 267 47.77 36.90 11.65
#